data_AF-V5I6A6-F1
#
_entry.id   AF-V5I6A6-F1
#
_cell.length_a   1.000
_cell.length_b   1.000
_cell.length_c   1.000
_cell.angle_alpha   90.00
_cell.angle_beta   90.00
_cell.angle_gamma   90.00
#
_symmetry.space_group_name_H-M   'P 1'
#
loop_
_entity.id
_entity.type
_entity.pdbx_description
1 polymer ?
#
loop_
_entity_poly.entity_id
_entity_poly.type
_entity_poly.pdbx_seq_one_letter_code
_entity_poly.pdbx_strand_id
1 'polypeptide(L)'
;TDHGSSATIKELRLHNPDAVVIIKYGADPNLETHKILRHAHKRAVERAWETEKQLVAAGFQGRGDWTEEEKEELISHGDVDGYEGVDIHSIHKYPQLADDPGNVAFQRDTKRKR
;
A
#
# COMPACT_ATOMS: atom_id res chain seq x y z
N THR A 1 4.85 -40.54 9.43
CA THR A 1 4.45 -39.53 10.42
C THR A 1 4.62 -38.19 9.77
N ASP A 2 3.50 -37.55 9.43
CA ASP A 2 3.44 -36.23 8.82
C ASP A 2 3.86 -35.18 9.85
N HIS A 3 4.91 -34.42 9.53
CA HIS A 3 5.31 -33.25 10.31
C HIS A 3 5.38 -32.06 9.36
N GLY A 4 4.23 -31.43 9.11
CA GLY A 4 4.14 -30.06 8.64
C GLY A 4 4.89 -29.14 9.59
N SER A 5 6.18 -28.95 9.35
CA SER A 5 7.08 -28.11 10.15
C SER A 5 6.91 -26.65 9.72
N SER A 6 5.87 -26.00 10.24
CA SER A 6 5.87 -24.55 10.36
C SER A 6 7.05 -24.18 11.27
N ALA A 7 8.18 -23.80 10.67
CA ALA A 7 9.35 -23.36 11.41
C ALA A 7 8.94 -22.25 12.38
N THR A 8 9.18 -22.48 13.68
CA THR A 8 8.79 -21.56 14.74
C THR A 8 9.68 -20.32 14.65
N ILE A 9 9.24 -19.33 13.89
CA ILE A 9 9.92 -18.03 13.78
C ILE A 9 9.95 -17.41 15.18
N LYS A 10 11.14 -17.09 15.68
CA LYS A 10 11.30 -16.40 16.97
C LYS A 10 11.39 -14.90 16.71
N GLU A 11 10.48 -14.13 17.31
CA GLU A 11 10.42 -12.67 17.14
C GLU A 11 10.80 -11.95 18.45
N LEU A 12 11.68 -10.96 18.34
CA LEU A 12 12.09 -10.04 19.39
C LEU A 12 11.60 -8.64 19.02
N ARG A 13 10.74 -8.03 19.86
CA ARG A 13 10.23 -6.66 19.67
C ARG A 13 10.76 -5.76 20.76
N LEU A 14 11.50 -4.73 20.38
CA LEU A 14 11.93 -3.65 21.25
C LEU A 14 11.08 -2.42 20.97
N HIS A 15 10.49 -1.83 22.00
CA HIS A 15 9.67 -0.62 21.89
C HIS A 15 10.29 0.48 22.75
N ASN A 16 10.64 1.58 22.10
CA ASN A 16 10.94 2.87 22.69
C ASN A 16 9.84 3.86 22.24
N PRO A 17 9.64 4.98 22.95
CA PRO A 17 8.65 5.99 22.57
C PRO A 17 8.79 6.47 21.11
N ASP A 18 10.03 6.58 20.64
CA ASP A 18 10.36 7.11 19.31
C ASP A 18 10.77 6.02 18.30
N ALA A 19 10.87 4.75 18.72
CA ALA A 19 11.39 3.69 17.86
C ALA A 19 10.84 2.30 18.21
N VAL A 20 10.53 1.52 17.17
CA VAL A 20 10.17 0.11 17.30
C VAL A 20 11.17 -0.70 16.49
N VAL A 21 11.86 -1.64 17.14
CA VAL A 21 12.81 -2.56 16.50
C VAL A 21 12.23 -3.97 16.57
N ILE A 22 12.13 -4.65 15.43
CA ILE A 22 11.62 -6.02 15.35
C ILE A 22 12.70 -6.89 14.72
N ILE A 23 13.14 -7.94 15.43
CA ILE A 23 14.16 -8.88 14.99
C ILE A 23 13.52 -10.27 14.92
N LYS A 24 13.57 -10.91 13.75
CA LYS A 24 13.02 -12.25 13.53
C LYS A 24 14.13 -13.24 13.21
N TYR A 25 14.11 -14.39 13.88
CA TYR A 25 15.08 -15.47 13.72
C TYR A 25 14.42 -16.70 13.12
N GLY A 26 15.13 -17.37 12.21
CA GLY A 26 14.66 -18.58 11.53
C GLY A 26 13.68 -18.32 10.39
N ALA A 27 13.63 -17.08 9.89
CA ALA A 27 12.75 -16.69 8.81
C ALA A 27 13.55 -16.26 7.58
N ASP A 28 12.95 -16.40 6.39
CA ASP A 28 13.61 -16.04 5.14
C ASP A 28 13.59 -14.51 4.96
N PRO A 29 14.76 -13.85 4.86
CA PRO A 29 14.84 -12.39 4.81
C PRO A 29 14.13 -11.83 3.57
N ASN A 30 14.10 -12.56 2.46
CA ASN A 30 13.38 -12.11 1.27
C ASN A 30 11.88 -12.18 1.53
N LEU A 31 11.37 -13.30 2.06
CA LEU A 31 9.93 -13.44 2.34
C LEU A 31 9.43 -12.39 3.35
N GLU A 32 10.22 -12.10 4.38
CA GLU A 32 9.89 -11.07 5.37
C GLU A 32 9.84 -9.67 4.75
N THR A 33 10.85 -9.35 3.93
CA THR A 33 10.93 -8.08 3.22
C THR A 33 9.71 -7.89 2.32
N HIS A 34 9.34 -8.91 1.53
CA HIS A 34 8.14 -8.84 0.68
C HIS A 34 6.86 -8.64 1.50
N LYS A 35 6.73 -9.29 2.66
CA LYS A 35 5.56 -9.11 3.54
C LYS A 35 5.48 -7.67 4.08
N ILE A 36 6.61 -7.13 4.54
CA ILE A 36 6.68 -5.76 5.06
C ILE A 36 6.39 -4.76 3.93
N LEU A 37 7.01 -4.93 2.77
CA LEU A 37 6.80 -4.09 1.60
C LEU A 37 5.36 -4.12 1.12
N ARG A 38 4.71 -5.29 1.09
CA ARG A 38 3.29 -5.41 0.74
C ARG A 38 2.39 -4.67 1.73
N HIS A 39 2.70 -4.75 3.03
CA HIS A 39 1.93 -4.03 4.04
C HIS A 39 2.14 -2.52 3.94
N ALA A 40 3.38 -2.07 3.75
CA ALA A 40 3.70 -0.67 3.51
C ALA A 40 2.99 -0.15 2.26
N HIS A 41 3.06 -0.88 1.14
CA HIS A 41 2.38 -0.53 -0.09
C HIS A 41 0.87 -0.41 0.08
N LYS A 42 0.24 -1.36 0.78
CA LYS A 42 -1.20 -1.27 1.09
C LYS A 42 -1.54 0.03 1.84
N ARG A 43 -0.73 0.40 2.84
CA ARG A 43 -0.92 1.67 3.57
C ARG A 43 -0.65 2.89 2.70
N ALA A 44 0.34 2.82 1.80
CA ALA A 44 0.61 3.88 0.85
C ALA A 44 -0.58 4.10 -0.08
N VAL A 45 -1.21 3.02 -0.57
CA VAL A 45 -2.42 3.08 -1.42
C VAL A 45 -3.60 3.67 -0.64
N GLU A 46 -3.85 3.21 0.59
CA GLU A 46 -4.92 3.76 1.44
C GLU A 46 -4.70 5.27 1.69
N ARG A 47 -3.48 5.69 2.02
CA ARG A 47 -3.14 7.10 2.21
C ARG A 47 -3.20 7.91 0.92
N ALA A 48 -2.83 7.32 -0.21
CA ALA A 48 -2.93 7.96 -1.51
C ALA A 48 -4.40 8.26 -1.83
N TRP A 49 -5.30 7.29 -1.62
CA TRP A 49 -6.73 7.48 -1.77
C TRP A 49 -7.29 8.54 -0.82
N GLU A 50 -6.89 8.52 0.45
CA GLU A 50 -7.32 9.54 1.41
C GLU A 50 -6.85 10.95 1.01
N THR A 51 -5.59 11.07 0.59
CA THR A 51 -5.03 12.34 0.12
C THR A 51 -5.76 12.82 -1.14
N GLU A 52 -6.00 11.92 -2.09
CA GLU A 52 -6.73 12.23 -3.33
C GLU A 52 -8.17 12.66 -3.04
N LYS A 53 -8.86 11.95 -2.14
CA LYS A 53 -10.20 12.31 -1.65
C LYS A 53 -10.21 13.71 -1.04
N GLN A 54 -9.23 14.03 -0.20
CA GLN A 54 -9.11 15.36 0.40
C GLN A 54 -8.85 16.45 -0.66
N LEU A 55 -7.99 16.18 -1.64
CA LEU A 55 -7.72 17.10 -2.75
C LEU A 55 -8.96 17.34 -3.62
N VAL A 56 -9.67 16.28 -3.97
CA VAL A 56 -10.90 16.34 -4.78
C VAL A 56 -12.02 17.03 -4.00
N ALA A 57 -12.18 16.76 -2.70
CA ALA A 57 -13.12 17.47 -1.82
C ALA A 57 -12.78 18.96 -1.67
N ALA A 58 -11.49 19.33 -1.73
CA ALA A 58 -11.02 20.71 -1.74
C ALA A 58 -11.16 21.40 -3.12
N GLY A 59 -11.67 20.69 -4.13
CA GLY A 59 -11.89 21.23 -5.49
C GLY A 59 -10.65 21.25 -6.36
N PHE A 60 -9.55 20.61 -5.95
CA PHE A 60 -8.36 20.45 -6.79
C PHE A 60 -8.57 19.32 -7.79
N GLN A 61 -8.06 19.53 -9.00
CA GLN A 61 -7.86 18.46 -9.97
C GLN A 61 -6.69 17.64 -9.42
N GLY A 62 -6.99 16.50 -8.80
CA GLY A 62 -6.00 15.62 -8.18
C GLY A 62 -5.02 15.02 -9.19
N ARG A 63 -4.33 13.94 -8.83
CA ARG A 63 -3.40 13.26 -9.76
C ARG A 63 -4.11 12.49 -10.87
N GLY A 64 -5.37 12.10 -10.66
CA GLY A 64 -6.20 11.50 -11.69
C GLY A 64 -7.01 12.55 -12.45
N ASP A 65 -7.11 12.41 -13.78
CA ASP A 65 -8.15 13.07 -14.57
C ASP A 65 -9.52 12.44 -14.25
N TRP A 66 -10.02 12.73 -13.05
CA TRP A 66 -11.32 12.27 -12.56
C TRP A 66 -12.44 13.09 -13.21
N THR A 67 -13.46 12.41 -13.74
CA THR A 67 -14.71 13.07 -14.14
C THR A 67 -15.49 13.54 -12.90
N GLU A 68 -16.47 14.43 -13.06
CA GLU A 68 -17.32 14.88 -11.94
C GLU A 68 -18.02 13.71 -11.25
N GLU A 69 -18.44 12.69 -12.00
CA GLU A 69 -19.04 11.45 -11.48
C GLU A 69 -18.03 10.66 -10.63
N GLU A 70 -16.82 10.41 -11.16
CA GLU A 70 -15.75 9.68 -10.45
C GLU A 70 -15.29 10.45 -9.20
N LYS A 71 -15.30 11.77 -9.21
CA LYS A 71 -14.99 12.61 -8.03
C LYS A 71 -16.02 12.43 -6.93
N GLU A 72 -17.31 12.40 -7.29
CA GLU A 72 -18.38 12.21 -6.31
C GLU A 72 -18.33 10.80 -5.71
N GLU A 73 -18.01 9.78 -6.52
CA GLU A 73 -17.72 8.43 -6.05
C GLU A 73 -16.52 8.40 -5.11
N LEU A 74 -15.41 9.05 -5.45
CA LEU A 74 -14.23 9.13 -4.59
C LEU A 74 -14.54 9.78 -3.23
N ILE A 75 -15.34 10.86 -3.23
CA ILE A 75 -15.73 11.55 -1.99
C ILE A 75 -16.68 10.67 -1.17
N SER A 76 -17.60 9.96 -1.81
CA SER A 76 -18.62 9.13 -1.16
C SER A 76 -18.04 7.81 -0.65
N HIS A 77 -17.44 7.01 -1.54
CA HIS A 77 -16.91 5.68 -1.28
C HIS A 77 -15.47 5.68 -0.73
N GLY A 78 -14.65 6.66 -1.12
CA GLY A 78 -13.22 6.72 -0.74
C GLY A 78 -12.28 6.04 -1.73
N ASP A 79 -12.82 5.45 -2.79
CA ASP A 79 -12.12 4.88 -3.94
C ASP A 79 -12.97 5.10 -5.20
N VAL A 80 -12.37 4.92 -6.37
CA VAL A 80 -13.08 4.97 -7.66
C VAL A 80 -13.11 3.58 -8.25
N ASP A 81 -14.30 3.05 -8.53
CA ASP A 81 -14.43 1.71 -9.10
C ASP A 81 -13.74 1.64 -10.46
N GLY A 82 -12.97 0.57 -10.66
CA GLY A 82 -12.15 0.41 -11.86
C GLY A 82 -10.83 1.17 -11.85
N TYR A 83 -10.41 1.79 -10.74
CA TYR A 83 -9.03 2.26 -10.58
C TYR A 83 -8.29 1.45 -9.51
N GLU A 84 -7.06 1.07 -9.81
CA GLU A 84 -6.17 0.43 -8.86
C GLU A 84 -4.96 1.32 -8.59
N GLY A 85 -4.57 1.41 -7.31
CA GLY A 85 -3.34 2.07 -6.91
C GLY A 85 -2.14 1.16 -7.22
N VAL A 86 -1.42 1.47 -8.30
CA VAL A 86 -0.21 0.75 -8.72
C VAL A 86 1.03 1.51 -8.27
N ASP A 87 2.08 0.79 -7.89
CA ASP A 87 3.37 1.41 -7.58
C ASP A 87 4.05 1.97 -8.84
N ILE A 88 4.41 3.26 -8.81
CA ILE A 88 5.14 3.93 -9.88
C ILE A 88 6.58 3.42 -9.92
N HIS A 89 7.22 3.39 -8.76
CA HIS A 89 8.55 2.83 -8.58
C HIS A 89 8.51 1.54 -7.78
N SER A 90 9.23 0.53 -8.28
CA SER A 90 9.33 -0.77 -7.63
C SER A 90 9.82 -0.63 -6.19
N ILE A 91 8.96 -1.02 -5.26
CA ILE A 91 9.22 -1.05 -3.81
C ILE A 91 10.40 -1.96 -3.43
N HIS A 92 10.80 -2.87 -4.33
CA HIS A 92 11.98 -3.73 -4.18
C HIS A 92 13.29 -2.97 -4.36
N LYS A 93 13.30 -1.93 -5.21
CA LYS A 93 14.49 -1.11 -5.49
C LYS A 93 14.57 0.09 -4.55
N TYR A 94 13.42 0.59 -4.10
CA TYR A 94 13.31 1.74 -3.18
C TYR A 94 12.36 1.41 -2.03
N PRO A 95 12.82 0.65 -1.01
CA PRO A 95 11.98 0.31 0.14
C PRO A 95 11.53 1.54 0.93
N GLN A 96 12.27 2.66 0.87
CA GLN A 96 11.84 3.92 1.50
C GLN A 96 10.58 4.54 0.86
N LEU A 97 10.28 4.22 -0.41
CA LEU A 97 9.10 4.70 -1.12
C LEU A 97 7.89 3.77 -0.95
N ALA A 98 8.03 2.65 -0.23
CA ALA A 98 6.96 1.68 -0.07
C ALA A 98 5.80 2.20 0.79
N ASP A 99 6.05 3.17 1.68
CA ASP A 99 5.02 3.79 2.53
C ASP A 99 4.62 5.20 2.03
N ASP A 100 5.20 5.65 0.91
CA ASP A 100 4.96 6.98 0.36
C ASP A 100 3.71 6.99 -0.53
N PRO A 101 2.63 7.72 -0.15
CA PRO A 101 1.45 7.87 -1.01
C PRO A 101 1.79 8.55 -2.34
N GLY A 102 2.87 9.32 -2.40
CA GLY A 102 3.37 9.94 -3.62
C GLY A 102 3.94 8.96 -4.65
N ASN A 103 4.26 7.72 -4.25
CA ASN A 103 4.73 6.67 -5.16
C ASN A 103 3.60 5.78 -5.70
N VAL A 104 2.34 6.06 -5.34
CA VAL A 104 1.16 5.37 -5.86
C VAL A 104 0.59 6.19 -7.02
N ALA A 105 0.36 5.53 -8.15
CA ALA A 105 -0.41 6.07 -9.27
C ALA A 105 -1.74 5.32 -9.38
N PHE A 106 -2.81 6.06 -9.64
CA PHE A 106 -4.10 5.48 -9.95
C PHE A 106 -4.14 5.13 -11.43
N GLN A 107 -4.22 3.84 -11.74
CA GLN A 107 -4.36 3.37 -13.10
C GLN A 107 -5.75 2.75 -13.28
N ARG A 108 -6.45 3.14 -14.35
CA ARG A 108 -7.73 2.50 -14.72
C ARG A 108 -7.45 1.02 -15.01
N ASP A 109 -8.05 0.13 -14.25
CA ASP A 109 -8.09 -1.30 -14.54
C ASP A 109 -8.97 -1.51 -15.77
N THR A 110 -8.38 -1.33 -16.96
CA THR A 110 -9.04 -1.64 -18.22
C THR A 110 -9.18 -3.16 -18.44
N LYS A 111 -8.79 -3.99 -17.46
CA LYS A 111 -8.83 -5.46 -17.54
C LYS A 111 -10.18 -6.03 -17.10
N ARG A 112 -11.05 -5.29 -16.42
CA ARG A 112 -12.47 -5.63 -16.18
C ARG A 112 -13.39 -5.47 -17.41
N LYS A 113 -12.89 -5.75 -18.63
CA LYS A 113 -13.74 -6.09 -19.78
C LYS A 113 -13.60 -7.58 -20.07
N ARG A 114 -14.39 -8.41 -19.40
CA ARG A 114 -14.71 -9.75 -19.90
C ARG A 114 -16.09 -10.21 -19.46
#